data_AF-A0AAT9WKC2-F1
#
_entry.id   AF-A0AAT9WKC2-F1
#
_cell.length_a   1.000
_cell.length_b   1.000
_cell.length_c   1.000
_cell.angle_alpha   90.00
_cell.angle_beta   90.00
_cell.angle_gamma   90.00
#
_symmetry.space_group_name_H-M   'P 1'
#
loop_
_entity.id
_entity.type
_entity.pdbx_description
1 polymer ?
#
loop_
_entity_poly.entity_id
_entity_poly.type
_entity_poly.pdbx_seq_one_letter_code
_entity_poly.pdbx_strand_id
1 'polypeptide(L)'
;MTQPHLFSLRALAGACALLAAIGAAHAQTSQEPVSTDSNVPPATAAKQAREMAQGDPARWFRENPSMGARLRNLQKEIGAALQESQGACRKMAGSERAACMRDARATYQQDMAGARAQVMAEFQQ
;
A
#
# COMPACT_ATOMS: atom_id res chain seq x y z
N MET A 1 57.07 -2.87 -8.81
CA MET A 1 57.63 -1.92 -9.78
C MET A 1 56.71 -1.93 -11.00
N THR A 2 56.22 -0.74 -11.34
CA THR A 2 55.60 -0.31 -12.62
C THR A 2 54.30 -0.97 -13.10
N GLN A 3 53.17 -0.31 -12.80
CA GLN A 3 52.23 0.12 -13.86
C GLN A 3 52.88 1.28 -14.65
N PRO A 4 52.53 1.46 -15.94
CA PRO A 4 51.55 2.50 -16.23
C PRO A 4 50.52 2.15 -17.31
N HIS A 5 49.38 2.80 -17.13
CA HIS A 5 48.22 3.03 -17.98
C HIS A 5 48.58 3.30 -19.45
N LEU A 6 47.71 3.01 -20.42
CA LEU A 6 46.74 3.99 -20.94
C LEU A 6 45.66 3.24 -21.75
N PHE A 7 44.55 2.90 -21.13
CA PHE A 7 43.35 2.52 -21.87
C PHE A 7 42.68 3.80 -22.39
N SER A 8 42.59 3.87 -23.72
CA SER A 8 42.00 4.97 -24.48
C SER A 8 40.60 5.32 -23.96
N LEU A 9 40.48 6.54 -23.44
CA LEU A 9 39.23 7.28 -23.41
C LEU A 9 38.90 7.78 -24.83
N ARG A 10 37.60 7.76 -25.15
CA ARG A 10 36.93 8.34 -26.33
C ARG A 10 36.66 7.36 -27.47
N ALA A 11 35.52 6.68 -27.39
CA ALA A 11 34.47 6.74 -28.42
C ALA A 11 33.34 5.80 -28.02
N LEU A 12 32.26 6.35 -27.46
CA LEU A 12 30.88 5.86 -27.60
C LEU A 12 29.96 6.88 -26.91
N ALA A 13 30.09 8.14 -27.31
CA ALA A 13 28.99 9.10 -27.24
C ALA A 13 28.07 8.74 -28.41
N GLY A 14 26.94 8.07 -28.14
CA GLY A 14 26.03 7.70 -29.23
C GLY A 14 25.05 6.59 -28.91
N ALA A 15 24.34 6.67 -27.79
CA ALA A 15 23.12 5.88 -27.56
C ALA A 15 22.20 6.58 -26.54
N CYS A 16 21.97 7.89 -26.72
CA CYS A 16 21.07 8.69 -25.88
C CYS A 16 19.89 9.30 -26.66
N ALA A 17 19.52 8.69 -27.79
CA ALA A 17 18.35 9.09 -28.55
C ALA A 17 17.83 7.88 -29.30
N LEU A 18 16.70 7.31 -28.84
CA LEU A 18 15.70 6.51 -29.58
C LEU A 18 14.90 5.54 -28.68
N LEU A 19 14.47 5.98 -27.49
CA LEU A 19 13.38 5.35 -26.72
C LEU A 19 12.44 6.42 -26.11
N ALA A 20 12.19 7.49 -26.85
CA ALA A 20 11.30 8.58 -26.45
C ALA A 20 10.24 8.83 -27.53
N ALA A 21 9.40 7.83 -27.83
CA ALA A 21 8.27 8.01 -28.75
C ALA A 21 7.20 6.89 -28.65
N ILE A 22 6.82 6.42 -27.47
CA ILE A 22 5.53 5.71 -27.27
C ILE A 22 4.98 6.11 -25.89
N GLY A 23 4.52 7.35 -25.76
CA GLY A 23 4.11 7.89 -24.45
C GLY A 23 3.06 9.00 -24.52
N ALA A 24 2.26 9.07 -25.59
CA ALA A 24 1.25 10.10 -25.75
C ALA A 24 -0.03 9.52 -26.38
N ALA A 25 -0.76 8.68 -25.64
CA ALA A 25 -2.15 8.32 -25.99
C ALA A 25 -2.95 7.66 -24.85
N HIS A 26 -2.77 8.07 -23.58
CA HIS A 26 -3.75 7.73 -22.53
C HIS A 26 -3.98 8.93 -21.59
N ALA A 27 -4.23 10.11 -22.16
CA ALA A 27 -5.14 11.04 -21.48
C ALA A 27 -6.54 10.47 -21.69
N GLN A 28 -6.87 9.39 -20.98
CA GLN A 28 -8.22 8.86 -20.94
C GLN A 28 -9.07 9.92 -20.28
N THR A 29 -9.90 10.54 -21.11
CA THR A 29 -11.13 11.20 -20.73
C THR A 29 -11.73 10.48 -19.52
N SER A 30 -12.04 11.24 -18.48
CA SER A 30 -12.79 10.80 -17.30
C SER A 30 -14.18 10.32 -17.73
N GLN A 31 -14.23 9.09 -18.22
CA GLN A 31 -15.46 8.33 -18.36
C GLN A 31 -15.65 7.63 -17.03
N GLU A 32 -16.60 8.14 -16.25
CA GLU A 32 -17.08 7.48 -15.04
C GLU A 32 -17.38 6.02 -15.34
N PRO A 33 -16.86 5.05 -14.56
CA PRO A 33 -17.21 3.66 -14.75
C PRO A 33 -18.69 3.46 -14.39
N VAL A 34 -19.52 3.17 -15.39
CA VAL A 34 -20.85 2.59 -15.15
C VAL A 34 -20.62 1.19 -14.60
N SER A 35 -20.95 0.97 -13.33
CA SER A 35 -20.86 -0.35 -12.71
C SER A 35 -21.69 -1.38 -13.49
N THR A 36 -21.04 -2.38 -14.07
CA THR A 36 -21.69 -3.50 -14.79
C THR A 36 -22.05 -4.67 -13.86
N ASP A 37 -22.04 -4.46 -12.54
CA ASP A 37 -22.30 -5.53 -11.57
C ASP A 37 -23.77 -5.98 -11.66
N SER A 38 -23.97 -7.07 -12.41
CA SER A 38 -25.28 -7.67 -12.67
C SER A 38 -25.91 -8.27 -11.41
N ASN A 39 -25.18 -8.35 -10.29
CA ASN A 39 -25.67 -8.89 -9.02
C ASN A 39 -26.20 -7.80 -8.07
N VAL A 40 -26.16 -6.52 -8.46
CA VAL A 40 -26.67 -5.41 -7.65
C VAL A 40 -28.11 -5.07 -8.06
N PRO A 41 -29.10 -5.09 -7.13
CA PRO A 41 -30.46 -4.67 -7.45
C PRO A 41 -30.49 -3.25 -8.06
N PRO A 42 -31.35 -2.97 -9.07
CA PRO A 42 -31.34 -1.70 -9.79
C PRO A 42 -31.45 -0.46 -8.89
N ALA A 43 -32.22 -0.54 -7.81
CA ALA A 43 -32.36 0.54 -6.83
C ALA A 43 -31.05 0.84 -6.08
N THR A 44 -30.28 -0.19 -5.74
CA THR A 44 -28.98 -0.07 -5.08
C THR A 44 -27.94 0.51 -6.04
N ALA A 45 -27.93 0.05 -7.30
CA ALA A 45 -27.05 0.60 -8.33
C ALA A 45 -27.33 2.09 -8.58
N ALA A 46 -28.61 2.48 -8.67
CA ALA A 46 -29.00 3.89 -8.82
C ALA A 46 -28.59 4.73 -7.59
N LYS A 47 -28.63 4.16 -6.38
CA LYS A 47 -28.13 4.82 -5.17
C LYS A 47 -26.61 5.00 -5.23
N GLN A 48 -25.86 3.96 -5.58
CA GLN A 48 -24.40 4.02 -5.69
C GLN A 48 -23.97 5.06 -6.74
N ALA A 49 -24.62 5.10 -7.91
CA ALA A 49 -24.33 6.11 -8.93
C ALA A 49 -24.51 7.54 -8.42
N ARG A 50 -25.57 7.80 -7.63
CA ARG A 50 -25.77 9.11 -7.00
C ARG A 50 -24.69 9.43 -5.95
N GLU A 51 -24.25 8.45 -5.17
CA GLU A 51 -23.17 8.63 -4.19
C GLU A 51 -21.83 8.86 -4.87
N MET A 52 -21.53 8.16 -5.97
CA MET A 52 -20.33 8.36 -6.78
C MET A 52 -20.30 9.76 -7.42
N ALA A 53 -21.44 10.22 -7.95
CA ALA A 53 -21.56 11.57 -8.52
C ALA A 53 -21.37 12.69 -7.48
N GLN A 54 -21.59 12.41 -6.18
CA GLN A 54 -21.30 13.34 -5.09
C GLN A 54 -19.80 13.41 -4.75
N GLY A 55 -19.01 12.45 -5.24
CA GLY A 55 -17.59 12.31 -4.95
C GLY A 55 -17.28 11.82 -3.55
N ASP A 56 -15.99 11.61 -3.29
CA ASP A 56 -15.54 11.12 -2.00
C ASP A 56 -15.73 12.18 -0.90
N PRO A 57 -16.23 11.79 0.28
CA PRO A 57 -16.37 12.73 1.39
C PRO A 57 -15.02 13.32 1.80
N ALA A 58 -14.94 14.65 1.99
CA ALA A 58 -13.68 15.33 2.35
C ALA A 58 -12.96 14.73 3.58
N ARG A 59 -13.69 14.10 4.50
CA ARG A 59 -13.11 13.41 5.67
C ARG A 59 -12.20 12.23 5.29
N TRP A 60 -12.39 11.59 4.12
CA TRP A 60 -11.55 10.49 3.65
C TRP A 60 -10.11 10.91 3.39
N PHE A 61 -9.91 12.18 3.03
CA PHE A 61 -8.59 12.76 2.76
C PHE A 61 -7.98 13.44 3.99
N ARG A 62 -8.67 13.43 5.14
CA ARG A 62 -8.15 14.02 6.37
C ARG A 62 -7.31 13.00 7.11
N GLU A 63 -6.00 13.22 7.13
CA GLU A 63 -5.09 12.45 7.98
C GLU A 63 -5.37 12.64 9.47
N ASN A 64 -4.87 11.72 10.28
CA ASN A 64 -5.01 11.78 11.73
C ASN A 64 -4.21 12.97 12.29
N PRO A 65 -4.87 14.03 12.79
CA PRO A 65 -4.19 15.30 13.05
C PRO A 65 -3.40 15.32 14.36
N SER A 66 -3.45 14.24 15.16
CA SER A 66 -2.73 14.17 16.43
C SER A 66 -2.04 12.83 16.61
N MET A 67 -0.90 12.85 17.32
CA MET A 67 -0.16 11.64 17.70
C MET A 67 -1.06 10.62 18.41
N GLY A 68 -1.96 11.07 19.29
CA GLY A 68 -2.88 10.18 19.99
C GLY A 68 -3.88 9.50 19.05
N ALA A 69 -4.39 10.22 18.04
CA ALA A 69 -5.26 9.63 17.02
C ALA A 69 -4.50 8.63 16.14
N ARG A 70 -3.27 8.98 15.73
CA ARG A 70 -2.40 8.09 14.96
C ARG A 70 -2.07 6.81 15.73
N LEU A 71 -1.70 6.91 17.01
CA LEU A 71 -1.41 5.75 17.85
C LEU A 71 -2.61 4.82 18.00
N ARG A 72 -3.81 5.36 18.23
CA ARG A 72 -5.02 4.53 18.30
C ARG A 72 -5.34 3.82 16.99
N ASN A 73 -5.07 4.46 15.85
CA ASN A 73 -5.28 3.80 14.56
C ASN A 73 -4.22 2.73 14.30
N LEU A 74 -2.94 3.01 14.56
CA LEU A 74 -1.88 2.02 14.46
C LEU A 74 -2.16 0.79 15.32
N GLN A 75 -2.66 0.96 16.55
CA GLN A 75 -3.05 -0.17 17.40
C GLN A 75 -4.19 -1.01 16.79
N LYS A 76 -5.15 -0.38 16.11
CA LYS A 76 -6.22 -1.11 15.38
C LYS A 76 -5.64 -1.85 14.19
N GLU A 77 -4.73 -1.24 13.45
CA GLU A 77 -4.07 -1.85 12.29
C GLU A 77 -3.25 -3.07 12.71
N ILE A 78 -2.48 -2.97 13.80
CA ILE A 78 -1.74 -4.11 14.39
C ILE A 78 -2.71 -5.24 14.81
N GLY A 79 -3.84 -4.90 15.43
CA GLY A 79 -4.88 -5.87 15.78
C GLY A 79 -5.50 -6.55 14.55
N ALA A 80 -5.77 -5.79 13.49
CA ALA A 80 -6.29 -6.32 12.23
C ALA A 80 -5.27 -7.25 11.55
N ALA A 81 -3.99 -6.86 11.54
CA ALA A 81 -2.90 -7.68 11.02
C ALA A 81 -2.76 -9.01 11.78
N LEU A 82 -2.93 -9.02 13.11
CA LEU A 82 -2.99 -10.25 13.89
C LEU A 82 -4.17 -11.13 13.47
N GLN A 83 -5.36 -10.55 13.32
CA GLN A 83 -6.56 -11.31 12.92
C GLN A 83 -6.40 -11.94 11.54
N GLU A 84 -5.85 -11.19 10.58
CA GLU A 84 -5.54 -11.66 9.24
C GLU A 84 -4.51 -12.80 9.28
N SER A 85 -3.41 -12.60 10.01
CA SER A 85 -2.35 -13.61 10.18
C SER A 85 -2.88 -14.90 10.79
N GLN A 86 -3.69 -14.81 11.84
CA GLN A 86 -4.35 -15.98 12.43
C GLN A 86 -5.33 -16.64 11.45
N GLY A 87 -6.02 -15.85 10.63
CA GLY A 87 -6.86 -16.34 9.53
C GLY A 87 -6.07 -17.16 8.52
N ALA A 88 -4.89 -16.69 8.14
CA ALA A 88 -3.96 -17.43 7.28
C ALA A 88 -3.46 -18.71 7.97
N CYS A 89 -3.01 -18.63 9.22
CA CYS A 89 -2.54 -19.80 9.98
C CYS A 89 -3.59 -20.91 10.07
N ARG A 90 -4.88 -20.57 10.22
CA ARG A 90 -5.97 -21.56 10.27
C ARG A 90 -6.10 -22.38 8.99
N LYS A 91 -5.68 -21.84 7.83
CA LYS A 91 -5.71 -22.52 6.53
C LYS A 91 -4.54 -23.50 6.34
N MET A 92 -3.51 -23.44 7.19
CA MET A 92 -2.33 -24.31 7.11
C MET A 92 -2.60 -25.71 7.67
N ALA A 93 -1.71 -26.65 7.32
CA ALA A 93 -1.66 -27.99 7.88
C ALA A 93 -1.45 -27.95 9.40
N GLY A 94 -1.96 -28.96 10.12
CA GLY A 94 -1.95 -28.98 11.59
C GLY A 94 -0.55 -28.89 12.22
N SER A 95 0.45 -29.51 11.60
CA SER A 95 1.85 -29.48 12.04
C SER A 95 2.48 -28.08 11.99
N GLU A 96 2.10 -27.25 11.01
CA GLU A 96 2.64 -25.90 10.79
C GLU A 96 1.80 -24.83 11.50
N ARG A 97 0.49 -25.07 11.65
CA ARG A 97 -0.47 -24.13 12.24
C ARG A 97 -0.06 -23.67 13.63
N ALA A 98 0.43 -24.58 14.47
CA ALA A 98 0.80 -24.25 15.84
C ALA A 98 1.99 -23.29 15.90
N ALA A 99 2.98 -23.46 15.01
CA ALA A 99 4.10 -22.53 14.89
C ALA A 99 3.63 -21.17 14.36
N CYS A 100 2.89 -21.15 13.26
CA CYS A 100 2.33 -19.92 12.69
C CYS A 100 1.53 -19.10 13.71
N MET A 101 0.69 -19.75 14.53
CA MET A 101 -0.09 -19.07 15.56
C MET A 101 0.77 -18.43 16.66
N ARG A 102 1.92 -19.02 16.99
CA ARG A 102 2.87 -18.41 17.94
C ARG A 102 3.55 -17.21 17.31
N ASP A 103 4.00 -17.33 16.07
CA ASP A 103 4.71 -16.27 15.36
C ASP A 103 3.81 -15.05 15.13
N ALA A 104 2.54 -15.27 14.76
CA ALA A 104 1.56 -14.19 14.65
C ALA A 104 1.36 -13.43 15.97
N ARG A 105 1.31 -14.15 17.11
CA ARG A 105 1.19 -13.52 18.44
C ARG A 105 2.46 -12.80 18.86
N ALA A 106 3.63 -13.36 18.55
CA ALA A 106 4.91 -12.72 18.84
C ALA A 106 5.06 -11.41 18.05
N THR A 107 4.69 -11.41 16.78
CA THR A 107 4.68 -10.22 15.92
C THR A 107 3.77 -9.14 16.50
N TYR A 108 2.53 -9.49 16.86
CA TYR A 108 1.61 -8.55 17.53
C TYR A 108 2.21 -7.92 18.80
N GLN A 109 2.86 -8.72 19.65
CA GLN A 109 3.48 -8.22 20.88
C GLN A 109 4.62 -7.24 20.58
N GLN A 110 5.46 -7.56 19.59
CA GLN A 110 6.56 -6.70 19.15
C GLN A 110 6.04 -5.38 18.57
N ASP A 111 5.04 -5.45 17.68
CA ASP A 111 4.45 -4.28 17.05
C ASP A 111 3.78 -3.36 18.09
N MET A 112 3.03 -3.93 19.03
CA MET A 112 2.40 -3.15 20.11
C MET A 112 3.44 -2.49 21.03
N ALA A 113 4.56 -3.15 21.29
CA ALA A 113 5.65 -2.57 22.07
C ALA A 113 6.33 -1.39 21.33
N GLY A 114 6.45 -1.47 20.00
CA GLY A 114 7.04 -0.44 19.16
C GLY A 114 6.10 0.71 18.77
N ALA A 115 4.78 0.51 18.87
CA ALA A 115 3.77 1.40 18.29
C ALA A 115 3.93 2.88 18.69
N ARG A 116 4.22 3.16 19.96
CA ARG A 116 4.40 4.54 20.42
C ARG A 116 5.65 5.19 19.83
N ALA A 117 6.76 4.45 19.78
CA ALA A 117 8.00 4.97 19.21
C ALA A 117 7.87 5.25 17.71
N GLN A 118 7.17 4.37 16.99
CA GLN A 118 6.89 4.55 15.57
C GLN A 118 6.11 5.82 15.30
N VAL A 119 5.00 6.04 16.02
CA VAL A 119 4.21 7.28 15.88
C VAL A 119 5.02 8.53 16.26
N MET A 120 5.83 8.46 17.32
CA MET A 120 6.70 9.59 17.67
C MET A 120 7.68 9.93 16.54
N ALA A 121 8.25 8.92 15.88
CA ALA A 121 9.16 9.10 14.75
C ALA A 121 8.46 9.66 13.49
N GLU A 122 7.20 9.30 13.25
CA GLU A 122 6.40 9.84 12.14
C GLU A 122 6.12 11.34 12.30
N PHE A 123 5.91 11.81 13.52
CA PHE A 123 5.61 13.23 13.80
C PHE A 123 6.85 14.12 13.92
N GLN A 124 8.05 13.55 13.83
CA GLN A 124 9.32 14.28 13.83
C GLN A 124 9.87 14.55 12.43
N GLN A 125 9.25 13.96 11.40
CA GLN A 125 9.59 14.12 9.99
C GLN A 125 8.83 15.30 9.38
#